data_AF-A0A6J0UV78-F1
#
_entry.id   AF-A0A6J0UV78-F1
#
_cell.length_a   1.000
_cell.length_b   1.000
_cell.length_c   1.000
_cell.angle_alpha   90.00
_cell.angle_beta   90.00
_cell.angle_gamma   90.00
#
_symmetry.space_group_name_H-M   'P 1'
#
loop_
_entity.id
_entity.type
_entity.pdbx_description
1 polymer ?
#
loop_
_entity_poly.entity_id
_entity_poly.type
_entity_poly.pdbx_seq_one_letter_code
_entity_poly.pdbx_strand_id
1 'polypeptide(L)'
;MELMCPRCMQCNTKFDFITRKHHCRRCGKCFCDKCCSKKVPLPRMCFVDPVRQCAECALVSQKETEFYDKQLKVLMNGATFYVTSGTSEKAEMMVCRLSNNQRYLFLDGESHYELEIAQISTVQILTEGFTPGEKDIHTYTSLLESEHIMEGGNTRATGMLLQYKVPGSEELKQLKFTAGEDFSSNKKLSTTWLAAMHKAAKLLYESRDQ
;
A
#
# COMPACT_ATOMS: atom_id res chain seq x y z
N MET A 1 -2.89 10.93 -33.95
CA MET A 1 -3.53 9.75 -34.54
C MET A 1 -4.77 9.43 -33.71
N GLU A 2 -5.91 10.04 -34.02
CA GLU A 2 -7.19 9.68 -33.39
C GLU A 2 -7.59 8.29 -33.88
N LEU A 3 -7.38 7.27 -33.04
CA LEU A 3 -8.02 5.98 -33.26
C LEU A 3 -9.53 6.19 -33.22
N MET A 4 -10.18 6.10 -34.39
CA MET A 4 -11.63 6.13 -34.46
C MET A 4 -12.17 4.99 -33.61
N CYS A 5 -12.76 5.31 -32.46
CA CYS A 5 -13.51 4.35 -31.66
C CYS A 5 -15.00 4.49 -32.02
N PRO A 6 -15.57 3.65 -32.91
CA PRO A 6 -16.97 3.76 -33.33
C PRO A 6 -17.96 3.18 -32.32
N ARG A 7 -17.46 2.45 -31.31
CA ARG A 7 -18.26 1.75 -30.30
C ARG A 7 -17.66 1.92 -28.91
N CYS A 8 -18.50 1.82 -27.89
CA CYS A 8 -18.06 1.77 -26.50
C CYS A 8 -17.15 0.56 -26.27
N MET A 9 -15.96 0.76 -25.69
CA MET A 9 -14.99 -0.32 -25.45
C MET A 9 -15.39 -1.28 -24.31
N GLN A 10 -16.48 -0.99 -23.57
CA GLN A 10 -17.02 -1.88 -22.54
C GLN A 10 -18.25 -2.67 -23.02
N CYS A 11 -19.28 -1.97 -23.53
CA CYS A 11 -20.58 -2.59 -23.87
C CYS A 11 -20.83 -2.71 -25.37
N ASN A 12 -19.87 -2.32 -26.21
CA ASN A 12 -19.92 -2.38 -27.67
C ASN A 12 -21.07 -1.59 -28.35
N THR A 13 -21.80 -0.76 -27.59
CA THR A 13 -22.84 0.14 -28.12
C THR A 13 -22.23 1.08 -29.15
N LYS A 14 -22.87 1.19 -30.32
CA LYS A 14 -22.47 2.10 -31.39
C LYS A 14 -22.68 3.55 -30.96
N PHE A 15 -21.71 4.39 -31.26
CA PHE A 15 -21.86 5.83 -31.07
C PHE A 15 -22.63 6.44 -32.23
N ASP A 16 -23.53 7.36 -31.91
CA ASP A 16 -24.38 8.07 -32.86
C ASP A 16 -24.74 9.46 -32.28
N PHE A 17 -25.75 10.12 -32.84
CA PHE A 17 -26.18 11.45 -32.38
C PHE A 17 -26.74 11.45 -30.95
N ILE A 18 -27.25 10.30 -30.47
CA ILE A 18 -27.84 10.12 -29.14
C ILE A 18 -26.77 9.61 -28.15
N THR A 19 -26.01 8.60 -28.56
CA THR A 19 -24.95 7.98 -27.75
C THR A 19 -23.60 8.64 -28.05
N ARG A 20 -23.26 9.66 -27.26
CA ARG A 20 -22.00 10.40 -27.39
C ARG A 20 -20.79 9.63 -26.86
N LYS A 21 -19.61 9.97 -27.39
CA LYS A 21 -18.32 9.40 -27.00
C LYS A 21 -17.77 10.09 -25.75
N HIS A 22 -17.21 9.31 -24.83
CA HIS A 22 -16.52 9.80 -23.64
C HIS A 22 -15.22 9.05 -23.40
N HIS A 23 -14.17 9.76 -23.01
CA HIS A 23 -12.90 9.14 -22.62
C HIS A 23 -12.76 9.08 -21.11
N CYS A 24 -12.29 7.93 -20.60
CA CYS A 24 -11.85 7.84 -19.22
C CYS A 24 -10.54 8.61 -19.05
N ARG A 25 -10.45 9.52 -18.07
CA ARG A 25 -9.24 10.33 -17.86
C ARG A 25 -8.06 9.53 -17.28
N ARG A 26 -8.31 8.36 -16.68
CA ARG A 26 -7.26 7.49 -16.13
C ARG A 26 -6.64 6.57 -17.19
N CYS A 27 -7.47 5.86 -17.97
CA CYS A 27 -6.96 4.87 -18.95
C CYS A 27 -7.03 5.32 -20.43
N GLY A 28 -7.62 6.48 -20.74
CA GLY A 28 -7.73 7.00 -22.10
C GLY A 28 -8.73 6.30 -23.02
N LYS A 29 -9.24 5.11 -22.66
CA LYS A 29 -10.21 4.33 -23.45
C LYS A 29 -11.54 5.07 -23.65
N CYS A 30 -12.27 4.70 -24.72
CA CYS A 30 -13.51 5.35 -25.15
C CYS A 30 -14.76 4.55 -24.73
N PHE A 31 -15.78 5.25 -24.21
CA PHE A 31 -16.97 4.68 -23.59
C PHE A 31 -18.22 5.50 -23.89
N CYS A 32 -19.40 4.90 -23.72
CA CYS A 32 -20.66 5.64 -23.63
C CYS A 32 -20.83 6.22 -22.21
N ASP A 33 -21.83 7.11 -22.02
CA ASP A 33 -22.06 7.77 -20.74
C ASP A 33 -22.29 6.75 -19.61
N LYS A 34 -23.12 5.72 -19.84
CA LYS A 34 -23.42 4.66 -18.87
C LYS A 34 -22.16 3.93 -18.37
N CYS A 35 -21.20 3.64 -19.25
CA CYS A 35 -19.99 2.90 -18.88
C CYS A 35 -18.90 3.80 -18.27
N CYS A 36 -19.07 5.13 -18.31
CA CYS A 36 -18.07 6.10 -17.91
C CYS A 36 -18.72 7.32 -17.26
N SER A 37 -19.68 7.14 -16.35
CA SER A 37 -20.47 8.22 -15.75
C SER A 37 -19.88 8.77 -14.45
N LYS A 38 -19.00 8.01 -13.78
CA LYS A 38 -18.46 8.37 -12.47
C LYS A 38 -17.46 9.53 -12.61
N LYS A 39 -17.57 10.53 -11.73
CA LYS A 39 -16.54 11.55 -11.51
C LYS A 39 -15.81 11.25 -10.21
N VAL A 40 -14.50 11.03 -10.28
CA VAL A 40 -13.67 10.65 -9.12
C VAL A 40 -12.41 11.53 -9.12
N PRO A 41 -11.93 11.99 -7.94
CA PRO A 41 -10.65 12.66 -7.83
C PRO A 41 -9.52 11.84 -8.48
N LEU A 42 -8.58 12.52 -9.13
CA LEU A 42 -7.37 11.89 -9.67
C LEU A 42 -6.12 12.77 -9.43
N PRO A 43 -5.75 13.01 -8.15
CA PRO A 43 -4.71 13.99 -7.81
C PRO A 43 -3.32 13.62 -8.34
N ARG A 44 -3.00 12.32 -8.45
CA ARG A 44 -1.70 11.86 -8.98
C ARG A 44 -1.46 12.21 -10.44
N MET A 45 -2.52 12.47 -11.22
CA MET A 45 -2.42 12.96 -12.60
C MET A 45 -2.64 14.48 -12.67
N CYS A 46 -2.45 15.19 -11.54
CA CYS A 46 -2.56 16.64 -11.42
C CYS A 46 -3.94 17.22 -11.78
N PHE A 47 -5.01 16.43 -11.68
CA PHE A 47 -6.37 16.94 -11.78
C PHE A 47 -6.82 17.50 -10.43
N VAL A 48 -7.22 18.76 -10.41
CA VAL A 48 -7.75 19.45 -9.22
C VAL A 48 -9.18 18.98 -8.91
N ASP A 49 -10.04 18.96 -9.94
CA ASP A 49 -11.43 18.56 -9.81
C ASP A 49 -11.66 17.07 -10.11
N PRO A 50 -12.72 16.44 -9.56
CA PRO A 50 -13.12 15.08 -9.93
C PRO A 50 -13.34 14.92 -11.43
N VAL A 51 -12.66 13.94 -12.03
CA VAL A 51 -12.70 13.69 -13.47
C VAL A 51 -13.49 12.43 -13.82
N ARG A 52 -14.01 12.42 -15.05
CA ARG A 52 -14.80 11.30 -15.57
C ARG A 52 -13.93 10.04 -15.74
N GLN A 53 -14.38 8.92 -15.18
CA GLN A 53 -13.70 7.64 -15.30
C GLN A 53 -14.66 6.49 -15.66
N CYS A 54 -14.13 5.44 -16.31
CA CYS A 54 -14.87 4.19 -16.46
C CYS A 54 -15.09 3.52 -15.10
N ALA A 55 -16.03 2.58 -15.02
CA ALA A 55 -16.38 1.92 -13.77
C ALA A 55 -15.16 1.26 -13.07
N GLU A 56 -14.30 0.60 -13.85
CA GLU A 56 -13.09 -0.07 -13.35
C GLU A 56 -12.09 0.94 -12.78
N CYS A 57 -11.71 1.96 -13.57
CA CYS A 57 -10.77 2.98 -13.11
C CYS A 57 -11.29 3.76 -11.90
N ALA A 58 -12.59 4.06 -11.86
CA ALA A 58 -13.21 4.74 -10.74
C ALA A 58 -13.05 3.96 -9.42
N LEU A 59 -13.17 2.62 -9.46
CA LEU A 59 -12.95 1.78 -8.27
C LEU A 59 -11.49 1.83 -7.81
N VAL A 60 -10.54 1.79 -8.76
CA VAL A 60 -9.11 1.88 -8.42
C VAL A 60 -8.78 3.24 -7.80
N SER A 61 -9.21 4.35 -8.40
CA SER A 61 -8.97 5.69 -7.85
C SER A 61 -9.62 5.93 -6.49
N GLN A 62 -10.79 5.33 -6.24
CA GLN A 62 -11.42 5.38 -4.90
C GLN A 62 -10.57 4.64 -3.87
N LYS A 63 -10.14 3.41 -4.15
CA LYS A 63 -9.24 2.65 -3.28
C LYS A 63 -7.92 3.38 -3.02
N GLU A 64 -7.33 3.98 -4.06
CA GLU A 64 -6.13 4.81 -3.94
C GLU A 64 -6.39 6.01 -2.99
N THR A 65 -7.49 6.74 -3.20
CA THR A 65 -7.83 7.92 -2.39
C THR A 65 -8.05 7.57 -0.93
N GLU A 66 -8.83 6.52 -0.65
CA GLU A 66 -9.06 6.05 0.72
C GLU A 66 -7.77 5.60 1.42
N PHE A 67 -6.88 4.96 0.66
CA PHE A 67 -5.54 4.62 1.15
C PHE A 67 -4.74 5.88 1.47
N TYR A 68 -4.68 6.84 0.57
CA TYR A 68 -3.92 8.08 0.76
C TYR A 68 -4.42 8.91 1.93
N ASP A 69 -5.73 9.11 2.04
CA ASP A 69 -6.29 9.98 3.07
C ASP A 69 -6.06 9.44 4.49
N LYS A 70 -6.05 8.11 4.63
CA LYS A 70 -5.98 7.43 5.94
C LYS A 70 -4.59 6.91 6.27
N GLN A 71 -3.94 6.20 5.34
CA GLN A 71 -2.69 5.48 5.61
C GLN A 71 -1.46 6.38 5.48
N LEU A 72 -1.44 7.31 4.52
CA LEU A 72 -0.25 8.15 4.30
C LEU A 72 0.07 9.02 5.53
N LYS A 73 -0.96 9.63 6.14
CA LYS A 73 -0.79 10.42 7.36
C LYS A 73 -0.23 9.58 8.51
N VAL A 74 -0.72 8.35 8.67
CA VAL A 74 -0.21 7.41 9.68
C VAL A 74 1.27 7.10 9.43
N LEU A 75 1.62 6.78 8.18
CA LEU A 75 3.00 6.44 7.82
C LEU A 75 3.99 7.60 8.01
N MET A 76 3.56 8.83 7.67
CA MET A 76 4.37 10.04 7.82
C MET A 76 4.53 10.50 9.27
N ASN A 77 3.49 10.34 10.10
CA ASN A 77 3.58 10.67 11.53
C ASN A 77 4.57 9.76 12.27
N GLY A 78 4.75 8.54 11.77
CA GLY A 78 5.70 7.57 12.28
C GLY A 78 5.20 6.80 13.50
N ALA A 79 5.94 5.75 13.83
CA ALA A 79 5.75 4.96 15.04
C ALA A 79 7.09 4.40 15.54
N THR A 80 7.16 4.10 16.84
CA THR A 80 8.37 3.59 17.47
C THR A 80 8.41 2.06 17.44
N PHE A 81 9.56 1.51 17.04
CA PHE A 81 9.80 0.06 17.00
C PHE A 81 11.16 -0.28 17.57
N TYR A 82 11.31 -1.50 18.06
CA TYR A 82 12.61 -2.13 18.22
C TYR A 82 13.02 -2.75 16.89
N VAL A 83 14.12 -2.26 16.34
CA VAL A 83 14.65 -2.66 15.03
C VAL A 83 15.90 -3.50 15.21
N THR A 84 15.93 -4.66 14.56
CA THR A 84 17.08 -5.56 14.54
C THR A 84 17.53 -5.74 13.09
N SER A 85 18.79 -5.46 12.81
CA SER A 85 19.41 -5.79 11.52
C SER A 85 19.76 -7.27 11.47
N GLY A 86 19.61 -7.94 10.32
CA GLY A 86 19.97 -9.36 10.17
C GLY A 86 21.42 -9.71 10.54
N THR A 87 22.31 -8.72 10.65
CA THR A 87 23.73 -8.89 11.05
C THR A 87 23.99 -8.66 12.54
N SER A 88 23.00 -8.19 13.31
CA SER A 88 23.16 -7.80 14.71
C SER A 88 22.07 -8.43 15.57
N GLU A 89 22.43 -9.02 16.70
CA GLU A 89 21.45 -9.53 17.67
C GLU A 89 20.89 -8.43 18.58
N LYS A 90 21.52 -7.25 18.62
CA LYS A 90 21.06 -6.12 19.42
C LYS A 90 19.90 -5.42 18.70
N ALA A 91 18.77 -5.29 19.38
CA ALA A 91 17.66 -4.45 18.94
C ALA A 91 17.87 -3.00 19.39
N GLU A 92 17.60 -2.06 18.49
CA GLU A 92 17.68 -0.61 18.73
C GLU A 92 16.26 -0.02 18.70
N MET A 93 15.93 0.88 19.64
CA MET A 93 14.66 1.60 19.58
C MET A 93 14.75 2.72 18.54
N MET A 94 13.88 2.69 17.54
CA MET A 94 13.89 3.66 16.44
C MET A 94 12.49 4.19 16.14
N VAL A 95 12.39 5.45 15.73
CA VAL A 95 11.19 6.02 15.13
C VAL A 95 11.22 5.76 13.63
N CYS A 96 10.21 5.07 13.14
CA CYS A 96 10.07 4.66 11.76
C CYS A 96 8.99 5.51 11.08
N ARG A 97 9.33 6.23 10.00
CA ARG A 97 8.39 7.12 9.29
C ARG A 97 8.67 7.23 7.80
N LEU A 98 7.62 7.51 7.04
CA LEU A 98 7.74 7.80 5.62
C LEU A 98 8.12 9.26 5.37
N SER A 99 9.00 9.52 4.40
CA SER A 99 9.37 10.87 3.99
C SER A 99 8.20 11.64 3.36
N ASN A 100 8.26 12.98 3.38
CA ASN A 100 7.22 13.85 2.81
C ASN A 100 6.96 13.59 1.31
N ASN A 101 8.02 13.23 0.57
CA ASN A 101 7.94 12.88 -0.84
C ASN A 101 7.64 11.39 -1.09
N GLN A 102 7.43 10.59 -0.04
CA GLN A 102 7.06 9.17 -0.09
C GLN A 102 8.11 8.28 -0.79
N ARG A 103 9.36 8.74 -0.85
CA ARG A 103 10.47 8.01 -1.50
C ARG A 103 11.37 7.26 -0.54
N TYR A 104 11.38 7.66 0.73
CA TYR A 104 12.28 7.09 1.72
C TYR A 104 11.50 6.68 2.98
N LEU A 105 11.92 5.56 3.56
CA LEU A 105 11.58 5.16 4.92
C LEU A 105 12.76 5.55 5.82
N PHE A 106 12.49 6.42 6.79
CA PHE A 106 13.49 6.87 7.76
C PHE A 106 13.37 6.05 9.05
N LEU A 107 14.53 5.62 9.56
CA LEU A 107 14.69 4.96 10.85
C LEU A 107 15.62 5.81 11.70
N ASP A 108 15.05 6.52 12.66
CA ASP A 108 15.76 7.49 13.49
C ASP A 108 15.88 6.93 14.92
N GLY A 109 17.10 6.61 15.37
CA GLY A 109 17.41 6.11 16.72
C GLY A 109 18.73 6.69 17.25
N GLU A 110 19.58 5.85 17.83
CA GLU A 110 21.02 6.17 18.01
C GLU A 110 21.72 6.25 16.64
N SER A 111 21.28 5.40 15.70
CA SER A 111 21.67 5.39 14.30
C SER A 111 20.60 6.04 13.42
N HIS A 112 21.00 6.56 12.26
CA HIS A 112 20.10 7.08 11.24
C HIS A 112 20.17 6.23 9.98
N TYR A 113 19.04 5.66 9.55
CA TYR A 113 18.96 4.92 8.28
C TYR A 113 17.93 5.57 7.35
N GLU A 114 18.31 5.67 6.08
CA GLU A 114 17.45 6.12 5.00
C GLU A 114 17.32 5.00 3.98
N LEU A 115 16.13 4.42 3.90
CA LEU A 115 15.86 3.33 2.96
C LEU A 115 14.97 3.82 1.82
N GLU A 116 15.46 3.75 0.59
CA GLU A 116 14.65 4.09 -0.57
C GLU A 116 13.55 3.04 -0.78
N ILE A 117 12.30 3.48 -0.89
CA ILE A 117 11.15 2.59 -1.06
C ILE A 117 11.30 1.72 -2.31
N ALA A 118 11.95 2.24 -3.36
CA ALA A 118 12.21 1.50 -4.59
C ALA A 118 13.13 0.28 -4.40
N GLN A 119 13.93 0.25 -3.34
CA GLN A 119 14.85 -0.85 -3.02
C GLN A 119 14.17 -1.96 -2.19
N ILE A 120 12.98 -1.70 -1.65
CA ILE A 120 12.24 -2.67 -0.86
C ILE A 120 11.79 -3.81 -1.78
N SER A 121 12.24 -5.02 -1.45
CA SER A 121 11.94 -6.24 -2.19
C SER A 121 10.75 -6.97 -1.60
N THR A 122 10.66 -7.07 -0.28
CA THR A 122 9.56 -7.75 0.42
C THR A 122 9.20 -7.02 1.72
N VAL A 123 7.91 -7.04 2.06
CA VAL A 123 7.37 -6.61 3.36
C VAL A 123 6.46 -7.71 3.86
N GLN A 124 6.76 -8.25 5.04
CA GLN A 124 5.98 -9.29 5.69
C GLN A 124 5.53 -8.80 7.06
N ILE A 125 4.24 -8.93 7.37
CA ILE A 125 3.71 -8.56 8.69
C ILE A 125 3.76 -9.78 9.61
N LEU A 126 4.28 -9.56 10.81
CA LEU A 126 4.29 -10.53 11.88
C LEU A 126 3.02 -10.34 12.71
N THR A 127 2.25 -11.42 12.90
CA THR A 127 1.03 -11.40 13.69
C THR A 127 1.10 -12.40 14.84
N GLU A 128 0.51 -12.06 15.98
CA GLU A 128 0.21 -13.03 17.04
C GLU A 128 -1.19 -13.59 16.78
N GLY A 129 -1.28 -14.91 16.59
CA GLY A 129 -2.53 -15.65 16.56
C GLY A 129 -2.81 -16.31 17.89
N PHE A 130 -3.97 -16.08 18.49
CA PHE A 130 -4.49 -16.93 19.55
C PHE A 130 -5.23 -18.11 18.91
N THR A 131 -4.57 -19.25 18.73
CA THR A 131 -5.28 -20.53 18.63
C THR A 131 -5.57 -21.01 20.04
N PRO A 132 -6.83 -21.23 20.47
CA PRO A 132 -7.10 -21.83 21.77
C PRO A 132 -6.62 -23.29 21.72
N GLY A 133 -5.40 -23.56 22.21
CA GLY A 133 -4.95 -24.94 22.42
C GLY A 133 -3.46 -25.23 22.31
N GLU A 134 -2.65 -24.48 21.57
CA GLU A 134 -1.23 -24.82 21.39
C GLU A 134 -0.30 -23.59 21.32
N LYS A 135 0.93 -23.79 21.78
CA LYS A 135 2.00 -22.82 22.07
C LYS A 135 2.28 -21.84 20.92
N ASP A 136 2.61 -20.59 21.28
CA ASP A 136 2.96 -19.44 20.43
C ASP A 136 3.46 -19.79 19.02
N ILE A 137 2.58 -19.66 18.02
CA ILE A 137 2.94 -19.76 16.60
C ILE A 137 2.85 -18.35 16.00
N HIS A 138 3.98 -17.79 15.59
CA HIS A 138 4.01 -16.57 14.77
C HIS A 138 3.57 -16.91 13.36
N THR A 139 2.40 -16.41 12.95
CA THR A 139 1.89 -16.63 11.58
C THR A 139 2.37 -15.50 10.68
N TYR A 140 3.09 -15.87 9.62
CA TYR A 140 3.58 -14.96 8.58
C TYR A 140 2.52 -14.83 7.48
N THR A 141 1.97 -13.64 7.25
CA THR A 141 1.15 -13.39 6.06
C THR A 141 2.06 -12.90 4.93
N SER A 142 2.38 -13.78 3.99
CA SER A 142 3.09 -13.43 2.76
C SER A 142 2.17 -12.69 1.79
N LEU A 143 2.72 -11.74 1.03
CA LEU A 143 2.01 -10.90 0.06
C LEU A 143 1.27 -11.67 -1.03
N LEU A 144 1.60 -12.96 -1.22
CA LEU A 144 1.05 -13.82 -2.29
C LEU A 144 -0.11 -14.73 -1.84
N GLU A 145 -0.47 -14.79 -0.54
CA GLU A 145 -1.42 -15.80 -0.02
C GLU A 145 -2.72 -15.24 0.58
N SER A 146 -3.11 -14.00 0.28
CA SER A 146 -4.36 -13.41 0.82
C SER A 146 -5.45 -13.18 -0.22
N GLU A 147 -5.81 -14.23 -0.95
CA GLU A 147 -7.23 -14.41 -1.32
C GLU A 147 -7.87 -15.20 -0.17
N HIS A 148 -8.87 -14.61 0.49
CA HIS A 148 -9.60 -15.13 1.67
C HIS A 148 -9.02 -14.75 3.05
N ILE A 149 -9.06 -13.46 3.38
CA ILE A 149 -9.27 -13.08 4.78
C ILE A 149 -10.79 -13.15 5.01
N MET A 150 -11.22 -14.25 5.63
CA MET A 150 -12.51 -14.34 6.31
C MET A 150 -12.66 -13.15 7.25
N GLU A 151 -13.75 -12.39 7.09
CA GLU A 151 -14.25 -11.46 8.10
C GLU A 151 -14.43 -12.23 9.42
N GLY A 152 -13.50 -12.10 10.38
CA GLY A 152 -13.70 -12.73 11.70
C GLY A 152 -12.48 -12.90 12.61
N GLY A 153 -11.24 -12.79 12.13
CA GLY A 153 -10.05 -12.94 12.98
C GLY A 153 -9.37 -11.61 13.31
N ASN A 154 -9.41 -11.16 14.56
CA ASN A 154 -8.65 -9.98 15.03
C ASN A 154 -7.15 -10.34 15.22
N THR A 155 -6.46 -10.74 14.15
CA THR A 155 -5.00 -10.96 14.20
C THR A 155 -4.30 -9.61 14.37
N ARG A 156 -3.62 -9.42 15.51
CA ARG A 156 -2.94 -8.17 15.84
C ARG A 156 -1.52 -8.20 15.25
N ALA A 157 -1.19 -7.23 14.40
CA ALA A 157 0.17 -7.05 13.92
C ALA A 157 1.09 -6.66 15.09
N THR A 158 2.16 -7.43 15.30
CA THR A 158 3.12 -7.24 16.39
C THR A 158 4.50 -6.86 15.87
N GLY A 159 4.76 -7.06 14.58
CA GLY A 159 6.00 -6.66 13.96
C GLY A 159 5.95 -6.71 12.44
N MET A 160 7.10 -6.51 11.83
CA MET A 160 7.31 -6.56 10.38
C MET A 160 8.72 -7.05 10.06
N LEU A 161 8.86 -7.83 9.01
CA LEU A 161 10.14 -8.08 8.35
C LEU A 161 10.15 -7.31 7.03
N LEU A 162 11.21 -6.55 6.83
CA LEU A 162 11.45 -5.80 5.60
C LEU A 162 12.75 -6.30 4.99
N GLN A 163 12.71 -6.70 3.71
CA GLN A 163 13.93 -7.00 2.94
C GLN A 163 14.13 -5.98 1.84
N TYR A 164 15.37 -5.57 1.63
CA TYR A 164 15.74 -4.59 0.63
C TYR A 164 17.06 -4.93 -0.04
N LYS A 165 17.21 -4.50 -1.30
CA LYS A 165 18.45 -4.65 -2.06
C LYS A 165 19.41 -3.51 -1.73
N VAL A 166 20.67 -3.83 -1.49
CA VAL A 166 21.71 -2.81 -1.33
C VAL A 166 22.07 -2.24 -2.70
N PRO A 167 22.06 -0.91 -2.91
CA PRO A 167 22.41 -0.33 -4.21
C PRO A 167 23.83 -0.73 -4.62
N GLY A 168 23.97 -1.24 -5.86
CA GLY A 168 25.23 -1.73 -6.40
C GLY A 168 25.61 -3.16 -6.01
N SER A 169 24.74 -3.89 -5.31
CA SER A 169 24.92 -5.29 -4.94
C SER A 169 23.63 -6.10 -5.19
N GLU A 170 23.76 -7.40 -5.42
CA GLU A 170 22.60 -8.33 -5.39
C GLU A 170 22.30 -8.83 -3.96
N GLU A 171 23.06 -8.37 -2.96
CA GLU A 171 22.84 -8.69 -1.56
C GLU A 171 21.51 -8.12 -1.05
N LEU A 172 20.71 -8.99 -0.44
CA LEU A 172 19.50 -8.64 0.28
C LEU A 172 19.81 -8.47 1.76
N LYS A 173 19.50 -7.30 2.31
CA LYS A 173 19.52 -7.04 3.74
C LYS A 173 18.12 -7.12 4.31
N GLN A 174 18.05 -7.46 5.60
CA GLN A 174 16.79 -7.61 6.32
C GLN A 174 16.79 -6.77 7.59
N LEU A 175 15.64 -6.13 7.84
CA LEU A 175 15.33 -5.43 9.07
C LEU A 175 14.08 -6.04 9.69
N LYS A 176 14.17 -6.39 10.98
CA LYS A 176 13.04 -6.86 11.78
C LYS A 176 12.57 -5.74 12.70
N PHE A 177 11.30 -5.40 12.61
CA PHE A 177 10.61 -4.42 13.42
C PHE A 177 9.74 -5.15 14.43
N THR A 178 9.87 -4.80 15.70
CA THR A 178 9.04 -5.35 16.78
C THR A 178 8.38 -4.19 17.51
N ALA A 179 7.05 -4.22 17.62
CA ALA A 179 6.32 -3.21 18.39
C ALA A 179 6.62 -3.40 19.89
N GLY A 180 6.90 -2.32 20.61
CA GLY A 180 7.13 -2.39 22.06
C GLY A 180 5.88 -2.81 22.83
N GLU A 181 6.08 -3.50 23.96
CA GLU A 181 4.99 -3.97 24.82
C GLU A 181 4.44 -2.88 25.76
N ASP A 182 5.19 -1.78 25.94
CA ASP A 182 4.93 -0.75 26.94
C ASP A 182 4.10 0.45 26.44
N PHE A 183 3.24 0.96 27.34
CA PHE A 183 2.26 2.05 27.19
C PHE A 183 1.23 1.90 26.05
N SER A 184 -0.05 1.88 26.43
CA SER A 184 -1.20 1.58 25.56
C SER A 184 -1.31 2.44 24.29
N SER A 185 -0.82 3.69 24.32
CA SER A 185 -0.85 4.61 23.18
C SER A 185 0.16 4.25 22.09
N ASN A 186 1.41 3.94 22.44
CA ASN A 186 2.47 3.59 21.50
C ASN A 186 2.20 2.26 20.80
N LYS A 187 1.65 1.30 21.52
CA LYS A 187 1.23 0.00 20.95
C LYS A 187 0.16 0.16 19.87
N LYS A 188 -0.83 1.03 20.08
CA LYS A 188 -1.89 1.31 19.11
C LYS A 188 -1.34 2.01 17.86
N LEU A 189 -0.45 2.99 18.04
CA LEU A 189 0.20 3.68 16.93
C LEU A 189 1.02 2.71 16.08
N SER A 190 1.87 1.90 16.71
CA SER A 190 2.71 0.89 16.04
C SER A 190 1.88 -0.13 15.26
N THR A 191 0.82 -0.66 15.87
CA THR A 191 -0.09 -1.61 15.19
C THR A 191 -0.78 -0.96 13.98
N THR A 192 -1.24 0.28 14.12
CA THR A 192 -1.88 1.03 13.04
C THR A 192 -0.89 1.33 11.92
N TRP A 193 0.35 1.66 12.27
CA TRP A 193 1.43 1.92 11.32
C TRP A 193 1.82 0.65 10.55
N LEU A 194 1.96 -0.50 11.22
CA LEU A 194 2.21 -1.79 10.57
C LEU A 194 1.10 -2.15 9.57
N ALA A 195 -0.16 -1.97 9.96
CA ALA A 195 -1.30 -2.20 9.07
C ALA A 195 -1.31 -1.24 7.86
N ALA A 196 -0.93 0.02 8.07
CA ALA A 196 -0.79 1.01 7.01
C ALA A 196 0.34 0.64 6.03
N MET A 197 1.48 0.19 6.55
CA MET A 197 2.65 -0.22 5.75
C MET A 197 2.34 -1.46 4.93
N HIS A 198 1.62 -2.43 5.49
CA HIS A 198 1.17 -3.61 4.76
C HIS A 198 0.31 -3.25 3.53
N LYS A 199 -0.68 -2.36 3.74
CA LYS A 199 -1.54 -1.88 2.66
C LYS A 199 -0.73 -1.10 1.62
N ALA A 200 0.26 -0.31 2.05
CA ALA A 200 1.14 0.44 1.17
C ALA A 200 1.96 -0.47 0.27
N ALA A 201 2.59 -1.47 0.87
CA ALA A 201 3.38 -2.47 0.17
C ALA A 201 2.52 -3.19 -0.88
N LYS A 202 1.33 -3.68 -0.50
CA LYS A 202 0.40 -4.35 -1.43
C LYS A 202 0.07 -3.49 -2.65
N LEU A 203 -0.27 -2.20 -2.46
CA LEU A 203 -0.56 -1.29 -3.57
C LEU A 203 0.66 -1.06 -4.47
N LEU A 204 1.87 -1.00 -3.92
CA LEU A 204 3.10 -0.86 -4.70
C LEU A 204 3.37 -2.09 -5.57
N TYR A 205 3.16 -3.31 -5.05
CA TYR A 205 3.30 -4.54 -5.84
C TYR A 205 2.24 -4.62 -6.95
N GLU A 206 0.97 -4.43 -6.62
CA GLU A 206 -0.13 -4.46 -7.60
C GLU A 206 0.07 -3.44 -8.73
N SER A 207 0.71 -2.31 -8.46
CA SER A 207 1.03 -1.29 -9.47
C SER A 207 2.21 -1.63 -10.38
N ARG A 208 3.12 -2.53 -9.95
CA ARG A 208 4.28 -2.96 -10.75
C ARG A 208 3.92 -4.07 -11.75
N ASP A 209 2.89 -4.84 -11.44
CA ASP A 209 2.42 -5.96 -12.27
C ASP A 209 1.38 -5.56 -13.34
N GLN A 210 0.99 -4.27 -13.40
CA GLN A 210 0.07 -3.68 -14.40
C GLN A 210 0.80 -2.87 -15.46
#